data_AF-A0A948NE85-F1
#
_entry.id   AF-A0A948NE85-F1
#
_cell.length_a   1.000
_cell.length_b   1.000
_cell.length_c   1.000
_cell.angle_alpha   90.00
_cell.angle_beta   90.00
_cell.angle_gamma   90.00
#
_symmetry.space_group_name_H-M   'P 1'
#
loop_
_entity.id
_entity.type
_entity.pdbx_description
1 polymer ?
#
loop_
_entity_poly.entity_id
_entity_poly.type
_entity_poly.pdbx_seq_one_letter_code
_entity_poly.pdbx_strand_id
1 'polypeptide(L)'
;MSLRRLWSILALLSLVAVDLNAGGMFLILPPLPVVEVAEACGGHNECDDGKDNDGDGAIDYPADFGCSSENDDDESDREADCQDGDDNDGDGKTDYPSDPGCESPQDNNEYNPSLTECSDGKDNDGDGKIDALVELDSSNGEIQSWVGDNKGIRSFVNQKAAEFGFTPIPTQYHGQGMVSDDSTTADKVCELAGFSTVEYKDCHKDGPGHGRCNFDSCRDNVIGKWNSGLNDFQLVNACDAKYLSSLTCKHSLPACDDGIDNDGDGDTDYPDDDGCASKRDDSEIPHDPECDDPDDDSERDPECSDGQDNDGDGATDYPDDFSCLSPDDDDEENPKADCQDSDDNDGDGFTDYPLDPGCYSPQDPSEHDANGPECDNGEDDDGDGDIDYPDDSGCDSPVDDTERDYECSDGIDNDSDGATDYPDDFSCDSPEDDDESSPLAECQDGVD
;
A
#
# COMPACT_ATOMS: atom_id res chain seq x y z
N MET A 1 22.40 42.37 22.42
CA MET A 1 23.65 43.07 22.06
C MET A 1 24.66 42.02 21.63
N SER A 2 24.92 41.93 20.31
CA SER A 2 25.98 41.14 19.64
C SER A 2 25.74 39.61 19.56
N LEU A 3 25.82 38.90 18.42
CA LEU A 3 26.90 38.86 17.42
C LEU A 3 26.43 38.22 16.07
N ARG A 4 26.87 38.81 14.92
CA ARG A 4 27.42 38.17 13.68
C ARG A 4 26.51 37.28 12.79
N ARG A 5 26.54 37.25 11.44
CA ARG A 5 27.59 37.46 10.39
C ARG A 5 26.93 37.48 8.97
N LEU A 6 27.49 38.29 8.05
CA LEU A 6 27.72 38.14 6.56
C LEU A 6 26.63 37.47 5.67
N TRP A 7 26.34 37.99 4.47
CA TRP A 7 26.95 37.54 3.20
C TRP A 7 26.97 38.64 2.11
N SER A 8 27.89 38.46 1.16
CA SER A 8 28.30 39.36 0.06
C SER A 8 27.42 39.26 -1.19
N ILE A 9 27.21 40.34 -1.96
CA ILE A 9 27.17 40.27 -3.45
C ILE A 9 27.88 41.48 -4.08
N LEU A 10 28.70 41.14 -5.07
CA LEU A 10 29.58 41.90 -5.94
C LEU A 10 28.80 42.74 -6.98
N ALA A 11 29.23 43.97 -7.28
CA ALA A 11 29.02 44.57 -8.60
C ALA A 11 30.22 45.43 -9.02
N LEU A 12 30.63 45.22 -10.27
CA LEU A 12 31.92 45.50 -10.86
C LEU A 12 32.25 46.98 -11.16
N LEU A 13 33.56 47.20 -11.26
CA LEU A 13 34.30 48.38 -11.68
C LEU A 13 33.74 49.14 -12.89
N SER A 14 33.98 50.45 -12.90
CA SER A 14 34.80 51.06 -13.96
C SER A 14 35.61 52.23 -13.43
N LEU A 15 36.93 52.03 -13.43
CA LEU A 15 37.96 53.01 -13.10
C LEU A 15 38.29 53.82 -14.37
N VAL A 16 38.19 55.15 -14.33
CA VAL A 16 39.01 56.01 -15.19
C VAL A 16 39.73 57.00 -14.29
N ALA A 17 41.03 56.77 -14.12
CA ALA A 17 41.96 57.71 -13.53
C ALA A 17 42.63 58.50 -14.64
N VAL A 18 42.70 59.84 -14.54
CA VAL A 18 43.83 60.62 -15.07
C VAL A 18 44.12 61.80 -14.13
N ASP A 19 45.42 62.04 -14.04
CA ASP A 19 46.25 62.70 -13.04
C ASP A 19 46.20 64.24 -12.89
N LEU A 20 46.55 64.66 -11.66
CA LEU A 20 47.39 65.79 -11.21
C LEU A 20 47.48 67.08 -12.07
N ASN A 21 47.02 68.21 -11.52
CA ASN A 21 47.91 69.35 -11.20
C ASN A 21 47.23 70.51 -10.44
N ALA A 22 47.96 71.06 -9.47
CA ALA A 22 47.97 72.46 -9.02
C ALA A 22 46.64 73.14 -8.59
N GLY A 23 46.43 73.18 -7.26
CA GLY A 23 45.97 74.36 -6.50
C GLY A 23 44.62 75.01 -6.82
N GLY A 24 43.68 74.96 -5.87
CA GLY A 24 42.65 76.00 -5.77
C GLY A 24 41.28 75.55 -5.31
N MET A 25 40.94 75.98 -4.09
CA MET A 25 39.61 76.38 -3.65
C MET A 25 38.51 75.32 -3.51
N PHE A 26 38.26 75.00 -2.25
CA PHE A 26 37.11 74.26 -1.71
C PHE A 26 35.80 75.03 -2.00
N LEU A 27 34.87 74.42 -2.74
CA LEU A 27 33.47 74.84 -2.80
C LEU A 27 32.60 73.65 -2.39
N ILE A 28 32.02 73.77 -1.20
CA ILE A 28 31.09 72.81 -0.60
C ILE A 28 29.72 73.09 -1.21
N LEU A 29 29.18 72.15 -1.99
CA LEU A 29 27.78 72.15 -2.38
C LEU A 29 27.01 71.20 -1.43
N PRO A 30 25.87 71.60 -0.86
CA PRO A 30 25.08 70.73 0.01
C PRO A 30 24.44 69.59 -0.78
N PRO A 31 24.24 68.40 -0.16
CA PRO A 31 23.64 67.25 -0.83
C PRO A 31 22.16 67.51 -1.16
N LEU A 32 21.75 67.08 -2.36
CA LEU A 32 20.35 67.07 -2.82
C LEU A 32 19.54 66.04 -1.99
N PRO A 33 18.25 66.31 -1.71
CA PRO A 33 17.42 65.41 -0.93
C PRO A 33 17.19 64.09 -1.65
N VAL A 34 17.34 63.00 -0.89
CA VAL A 34 16.95 61.64 -1.32
C VAL A 34 15.44 61.64 -1.48
N VAL A 35 14.96 61.38 -2.69
CA VAL A 35 13.55 61.10 -2.95
C VAL A 35 13.33 59.67 -2.48
N GLU A 36 12.65 59.48 -1.35
CA GLU A 36 12.04 58.18 -1.04
C GLU A 36 11.01 57.89 -2.13
N VAL A 37 11.27 56.87 -2.91
CA VAL A 37 10.26 56.28 -3.78
C VAL A 37 9.40 55.45 -2.84
N ALA A 38 8.25 56.01 -2.43
CA ALA A 38 7.16 55.19 -1.93
C ALA A 38 6.70 54.35 -3.11
N GLU A 39 7.08 53.08 -3.14
CA GLU A 39 6.37 52.10 -3.95
C GLU A 39 4.92 52.13 -3.47
N ALA A 40 4.03 52.35 -4.45
CA ALA A 40 2.61 52.30 -4.22
C ALA A 40 2.29 50.90 -3.67
N CYS A 41 1.73 50.84 -2.47
CA CYS A 41 1.06 49.66 -1.96
C CYS A 41 -0.05 49.30 -2.97
N GLY A 42 0.25 48.38 -3.90
CA GLY A 42 -0.75 47.39 -4.26
C GLY A 42 -1.14 46.71 -2.96
N GLY A 43 -2.44 46.59 -2.69
CA GLY A 43 -2.89 45.80 -1.55
C GLY A 43 -2.46 44.37 -1.81
N HIS A 44 -1.31 43.98 -1.26
CA HIS A 44 -1.09 42.60 -0.92
C HIS A 44 -2.00 42.34 0.27
N ASN A 45 -2.94 41.47 0.01
CA ASN A 45 -3.84 40.84 0.94
C ASN A 45 -3.09 39.77 1.73
N GLU A 46 -3.71 39.25 2.78
CA GLU A 46 -3.03 38.34 3.72
C GLU A 46 -2.47 37.09 3.00
N CYS A 47 -3.10 36.67 1.90
CA CYS A 47 -2.73 35.49 1.10
C CYS A 47 -1.76 35.68 -0.08
N ASP A 48 -1.12 36.85 -0.25
CA ASP A 48 -0.02 37.07 -1.22
C ASP A 48 1.06 38.04 -0.66
N ASP A 49 1.13 38.25 0.66
CA ASP A 49 2.03 39.24 1.26
C ASP A 49 3.36 38.70 1.80
N GLY A 50 3.58 37.39 1.67
CA GLY A 50 4.79 36.69 2.05
C GLY A 50 4.92 36.50 3.55
N LYS A 51 3.82 36.57 4.30
CA LYS A 51 3.81 36.37 5.75
C LYS A 51 2.61 35.52 6.16
N ASP A 52 2.94 34.51 6.95
CA ASP A 52 2.05 33.76 7.86
C ASP A 52 1.33 34.72 8.82
N ASN A 53 0.13 35.20 8.47
CA ASN A 53 -0.59 36.19 9.28
C ASN A 53 -1.49 35.57 10.35
N ASP A 54 -1.89 34.30 10.19
CA ASP A 54 -2.71 33.55 11.15
C ASP A 54 -1.86 32.68 12.12
N GLY A 55 -0.61 32.39 11.77
CA GLY A 55 0.37 31.70 12.60
C GLY A 55 0.32 30.17 12.50
N ASP A 56 -0.31 29.61 11.47
CA ASP A 56 -0.46 28.17 11.24
C ASP A 56 0.78 27.52 10.58
N GLY A 57 1.70 28.34 10.08
CA GLY A 57 2.96 27.93 9.47
C GLY A 57 2.93 27.74 7.95
N ALA A 58 1.77 27.91 7.31
CA ALA A 58 1.69 28.31 5.91
C ALA A 58 1.90 29.84 5.80
N ILE A 59 1.93 30.37 4.57
CA ILE A 59 2.41 31.74 4.34
C ILE A 59 1.54 32.50 3.35
N ASP A 60 1.12 31.86 2.26
CA ASP A 60 0.33 32.46 1.19
C ASP A 60 -0.25 31.33 0.32
N TYR A 61 -1.26 31.66 -0.50
CA TYR A 61 -1.75 30.77 -1.55
C TYR A 61 -0.63 30.37 -2.54
N PRO A 62 -0.59 29.12 -3.05
CA PRO A 62 -1.52 27.99 -2.82
C PRO A 62 -1.06 27.03 -1.72
N ALA A 63 0.00 27.37 -0.99
CA ALA A 63 0.55 26.51 0.05
C ALA A 63 -0.25 26.59 1.36
N ASP A 64 -1.08 27.62 1.48
CA ASP A 64 -1.94 27.91 2.61
C ASP A 64 -3.40 27.57 2.29
N PHE A 65 -3.99 26.66 3.08
CA PHE A 65 -5.39 26.24 2.93
C PHE A 65 -6.38 27.24 3.52
N GLY A 66 -5.93 28.10 4.44
CA GLY A 66 -6.66 29.26 4.93
C GLY A 66 -6.92 30.30 3.83
N CYS A 67 -6.17 30.22 2.72
CA CYS A 67 -6.32 31.08 1.55
C CYS A 67 -7.10 30.42 0.40
N SER A 68 -8.29 30.93 0.09
CA SER A 68 -9.08 30.44 -1.06
C SER A 68 -8.52 30.86 -2.43
N SER A 69 -7.69 31.92 -2.46
CA SER A 69 -6.99 32.40 -3.67
C SER A 69 -5.88 33.42 -3.34
N GLU A 70 -4.99 33.71 -4.30
CA GLU A 70 -4.04 34.85 -4.21
C GLU A 70 -4.72 36.22 -3.99
N ASN A 71 -6.02 36.35 -4.24
CA ASN A 71 -6.78 37.60 -4.03
C ASN A 71 -7.62 37.59 -2.74
N ASP A 72 -7.48 36.55 -1.92
CA ASP A 72 -8.14 36.42 -0.62
C ASP A 72 -7.49 37.32 0.44
N ASP A 73 -8.30 37.99 1.26
CA ASP A 73 -7.83 38.92 2.29
C ASP A 73 -7.98 38.42 3.72
N ASP A 74 -8.36 37.16 3.88
CA ASP A 74 -8.42 36.45 5.15
C ASP A 74 -7.68 35.12 5.00
N GLU A 75 -6.58 34.94 5.74
CA GLU A 75 -5.78 33.71 5.79
C GLU A 75 -6.36 32.73 6.84
N SER A 76 -7.46 33.08 7.53
CA SER A 76 -8.04 32.28 8.63
C SER A 76 -9.37 31.58 8.30
N ASP A 77 -9.71 31.44 7.01
CA ASP A 77 -11.03 30.98 6.57
C ASP A 77 -11.28 29.49 6.87
N ARG A 78 -10.32 28.61 6.53
CA ARG A 78 -10.42 27.17 6.77
C ARG A 78 -9.03 26.55 6.98
N GLU A 79 -8.80 26.06 8.19
CA GLU A 79 -7.65 25.22 8.52
C GLU A 79 -7.73 23.90 7.73
N ALA A 80 -6.58 23.35 7.33
CA ALA A 80 -6.52 22.04 6.70
C ALA A 80 -7.03 20.98 7.68
N ASP A 81 -7.66 19.92 7.17
CA ASP A 81 -8.27 18.86 7.98
C ASP A 81 -7.28 18.40 9.09
N CYS A 82 -6.00 18.19 8.78
CA CYS A 82 -4.95 17.77 9.72
C CYS A 82 -4.48 18.78 10.80
N GLN A 83 -5.13 19.93 10.93
CA GLN A 83 -4.87 20.92 11.97
C GLN A 83 -6.13 21.65 12.47
N ASP A 84 -7.33 21.21 12.06
CA ASP A 84 -8.59 21.89 12.38
C ASP A 84 -9.19 21.49 13.75
N GLY A 85 -8.60 20.47 14.40
CA GLY A 85 -9.02 20.01 15.71
C GLY A 85 -10.25 19.10 15.71
N ASP A 86 -10.74 18.71 14.55
CA ASP A 86 -11.80 17.71 14.35
C ASP A 86 -11.20 16.36 13.90
N ASP A 87 -11.98 15.29 14.03
CA ASP A 87 -11.63 13.91 13.63
C ASP A 87 -12.44 13.62 12.36
N ASN A 88 -11.90 14.03 11.22
CA ASN A 88 -12.61 14.11 9.95
C ASN A 88 -12.74 12.75 9.27
N ASP A 89 -11.88 11.78 9.59
CA ASP A 89 -11.98 10.39 9.12
C ASP A 89 -12.68 9.45 10.14
N GLY A 90 -12.78 9.84 11.40
CA GLY A 90 -13.50 9.13 12.46
C GLY A 90 -12.70 8.01 13.12
N ASP A 91 -11.37 7.97 12.97
CA ASP A 91 -10.50 6.95 13.54
C ASP A 91 -10.17 7.19 15.05
N GLY A 92 -10.61 8.33 15.60
CA GLY A 92 -10.42 8.72 16.98
C GLY A 92 -9.10 9.46 17.24
N LYS A 93 -8.34 9.74 16.19
CA LYS A 93 -7.26 10.73 16.14
C LYS A 93 -7.83 12.00 15.51
N THR A 94 -7.01 13.00 15.24
CA THR A 94 -7.55 14.38 15.11
C THR A 94 -6.64 15.20 14.24
N ASP A 95 -5.40 15.45 14.67
CA ASP A 95 -4.48 16.33 13.93
C ASP A 95 -3.05 15.80 13.93
N TYR A 96 -2.23 16.34 13.04
CA TYR A 96 -0.78 16.17 13.06
C TYR A 96 -0.17 16.65 14.39
N PRO A 97 0.83 15.95 14.97
CA PRO A 97 1.43 14.68 14.53
C PRO A 97 0.78 13.46 15.17
N SER A 98 -0.37 13.64 15.82
CA SER A 98 -1.02 12.57 16.58
C SER A 98 -1.78 11.63 15.65
N ASP A 99 -2.29 12.18 14.56
CA ASP A 99 -2.95 11.48 13.46
C ASP A 99 -1.94 10.96 12.41
N PRO A 100 -1.85 9.65 12.18
CA PRO A 100 -1.00 9.05 11.14
C PRO A 100 -1.50 9.31 9.71
N GLY A 101 -2.76 9.69 9.52
CA GLY A 101 -3.32 9.94 8.20
C GLY A 101 -2.84 11.27 7.63
N CYS A 102 -2.27 12.10 8.50
CA CYS A 102 -1.73 13.41 8.21
C CYS A 102 -0.22 13.36 7.94
N GLU A 103 0.18 13.64 6.69
CA GLU A 103 1.61 13.77 6.36
C GLU A 103 2.24 15.05 6.93
N SER A 104 1.42 16.09 7.13
CA SER A 104 1.84 17.39 7.68
C SER A 104 0.64 18.19 8.23
N PRO A 105 0.86 19.30 8.97
CA PRO A 105 -0.22 20.18 9.41
C PRO A 105 -1.06 20.78 8.26
N GLN A 106 -0.49 20.88 7.05
CA GLN A 106 -1.14 21.44 5.87
C GLN A 106 -1.67 20.34 4.94
N ASP A 107 -1.95 19.16 5.49
CA ASP A 107 -2.58 18.07 4.76
C ASP A 107 -4.10 18.16 4.91
N ASN A 108 -4.85 17.94 3.82
CA ASN A 108 -6.31 17.98 3.78
C ASN A 108 -6.88 16.56 3.68
N ASN A 109 -6.19 15.59 4.27
CA ASN A 109 -6.65 14.23 4.32
C ASN A 109 -6.15 13.59 5.60
N GLU A 110 -7.08 13.25 6.49
CA GLU A 110 -6.81 12.47 7.69
C GLU A 110 -6.98 10.97 7.47
N TYR A 111 -7.42 10.54 6.28
CA TYR A 111 -7.72 9.13 6.05
C TYR A 111 -6.49 8.25 6.21
N ASN A 112 -6.45 7.52 7.31
CA ASN A 112 -5.63 6.32 7.41
C ASN A 112 -6.30 5.21 6.59
N PRO A 113 -5.58 4.51 5.68
CA PRO A 113 -6.06 3.19 5.28
C PRO A 113 -6.27 2.41 6.58
N SER A 114 -7.49 1.89 6.76
CA SER A 114 -7.75 0.96 7.86
C SER A 114 -6.69 -0.13 7.77
N LEU A 115 -5.98 -0.40 8.86
CA LEU A 115 -5.04 -1.52 8.88
C LEU A 115 -5.83 -2.75 8.44
N THR A 116 -5.33 -3.37 7.38
CA THR A 116 -5.93 -4.55 6.79
C THR A 116 -5.75 -5.75 7.73
N GLU A 117 -6.46 -6.85 7.52
CA GLU A 117 -6.23 -8.06 8.34
C GLU A 117 -4.75 -8.48 8.31
N CYS A 118 -4.04 -8.20 7.20
CA CYS A 118 -2.62 -8.46 7.05
C CYS A 118 -1.66 -7.37 7.61
N SER A 119 -2.15 -6.36 8.33
CA SER A 119 -1.29 -5.29 8.91
C SER A 119 -1.78 -4.74 10.25
N ASP A 120 -2.73 -5.40 10.91
CA ASP A 120 -3.41 -4.90 12.11
C ASP A 120 -2.96 -5.52 13.44
N GLY A 121 -2.02 -6.47 13.41
CA GLY A 121 -1.43 -7.10 14.58
C GLY A 121 -2.32 -8.17 15.21
N LYS A 122 -3.32 -8.70 14.49
CA LYS A 122 -4.26 -9.69 15.02
C LYS A 122 -4.33 -10.92 14.11
N ASP A 123 -4.41 -12.07 14.76
CA ASP A 123 -4.79 -13.37 14.20
C ASP A 123 -6.30 -13.40 13.94
N ASN A 124 -6.72 -12.89 12.78
CA ASN A 124 -8.10 -12.75 12.32
C ASN A 124 -8.65 -14.09 11.77
N ASP A 125 -7.79 -14.98 11.28
CA ASP A 125 -8.15 -16.32 10.79
C ASP A 125 -8.11 -17.43 11.89
N GLY A 126 -7.37 -17.21 12.97
CA GLY A 126 -7.27 -18.08 14.13
C GLY A 126 -6.24 -19.21 14.01
N ASP A 127 -5.30 -19.13 13.07
CA ASP A 127 -4.25 -20.14 12.87
C ASP A 127 -3.00 -19.92 13.75
N GLY A 128 -2.92 -18.74 14.38
CA GLY A 128 -1.89 -18.37 15.34
C GLY A 128 -0.67 -17.67 14.73
N LYS A 129 -0.73 -17.32 13.44
CA LYS A 129 0.16 -16.39 12.76
C LYS A 129 -0.54 -15.03 12.64
N ILE A 130 0.22 -13.97 12.41
CA ILE A 130 -0.34 -12.61 12.28
C ILE A 130 0.35 -11.87 11.14
N ASP A 131 -0.41 -11.10 10.37
CA ASP A 131 0.05 -10.08 9.41
C ASP A 131 1.06 -10.53 8.33
N ALA A 132 1.27 -9.66 7.34
CA ALA A 132 2.30 -9.80 6.32
C ALA A 132 3.71 -9.46 6.85
N LEU A 133 4.73 -9.96 6.15
CA LEU A 133 6.12 -9.60 6.38
C LEU A 133 6.40 -8.14 5.97
N VAL A 134 6.77 -7.30 6.93
CA VAL A 134 7.28 -5.95 6.66
C VAL A 134 8.82 -5.96 6.69
N GLU A 135 9.43 -5.57 5.57
CA GLU A 135 10.89 -5.43 5.48
C GLU A 135 11.33 -4.07 6.04
N LEU A 136 12.23 -4.06 7.03
CA LEU A 136 12.69 -2.82 7.65
C LEU A 136 13.43 -1.93 6.65
N ASP A 137 13.00 -0.66 6.52
CA ASP A 137 13.84 0.34 5.84
C ASP A 137 15.13 0.54 6.63
N SER A 138 16.26 0.24 5.98
CA SER A 138 17.61 0.44 6.54
C SER A 138 17.90 1.91 6.90
N SER A 139 17.03 2.84 6.51
CA SER A 139 17.08 4.28 6.80
C SER A 139 15.95 4.78 7.72
N ASN A 140 15.28 3.89 8.48
CA ASN A 140 14.10 4.15 9.33
C ASN A 140 14.17 5.32 10.34
N GLY A 141 15.32 5.96 10.51
CA GLY A 141 15.47 7.17 11.31
C GLY A 141 15.40 6.96 12.83
N GLU A 142 15.10 5.75 13.30
CA GLU A 142 14.96 5.42 14.72
C GLU A 142 16.25 5.67 15.50
N ILE A 143 16.10 6.04 16.77
CA ILE A 143 17.24 6.41 17.62
C ILE A 143 17.15 5.84 19.03
N GLN A 144 18.30 5.46 19.57
CA GLN A 144 18.47 5.19 21.00
C GLN A 144 19.59 6.04 21.57
N SER A 145 19.34 6.72 22.70
CA SER A 145 20.27 7.70 23.27
C SER A 145 20.56 7.47 24.75
N TRP A 146 21.83 7.41 25.10
CA TRP A 146 22.36 7.57 26.45
C TRP A 146 23.06 8.93 26.52
N VAL A 147 22.49 9.93 27.19
CA VAL A 147 23.07 11.29 27.24
C VAL A 147 23.66 11.56 28.62
N GLY A 148 24.98 11.72 28.71
CA GLY A 148 25.69 12.00 29.96
C GLY A 148 25.69 10.83 30.96
N ASP A 149 25.26 9.63 30.54
CA ASP A 149 25.11 8.45 31.39
C ASP A 149 26.16 7.36 31.10
N ASN A 150 27.41 7.66 31.45
CA ASN A 150 28.49 6.69 31.30
C ASN A 150 28.32 5.42 32.15
N LYS A 151 27.50 5.45 33.22
CA LYS A 151 27.22 4.27 34.05
C LYS A 151 26.15 3.41 33.39
N GLY A 152 25.13 4.02 32.78
CA GLY A 152 24.12 3.34 31.97
C GLY A 152 24.75 2.59 30.82
N ILE A 153 25.60 3.27 30.02
CA ILE A 153 26.31 2.64 28.89
C ILE A 153 27.12 1.43 29.36
N ARG A 154 27.87 1.54 30.46
CA ARG A 154 28.59 0.38 31.02
C ARG A 154 27.66 -0.73 31.52
N SER A 155 26.55 -0.37 32.13
CA SER A 155 25.60 -1.35 32.68
C SER A 155 24.95 -2.14 31.56
N PHE A 156 24.57 -1.47 30.47
CA PHE A 156 24.11 -2.07 29.23
C PHE A 156 25.17 -3.02 28.63
N VAL A 157 26.40 -2.54 28.44
CA VAL A 157 27.50 -3.40 27.93
C VAL A 157 27.71 -4.64 28.80
N ASN A 158 27.63 -4.50 30.12
CA ASN A 158 27.79 -5.65 31.02
C ASN A 158 26.60 -6.61 31.01
N GLN A 159 25.39 -6.13 30.70
CA GLN A 159 24.22 -6.97 30.49
C GLN A 159 24.42 -7.83 29.24
N LYS A 160 24.70 -7.20 28.09
CA LYS A 160 25.00 -7.89 26.84
C LYS A 160 26.25 -8.79 26.96
N ALA A 161 27.25 -8.40 27.75
CA ALA A 161 28.39 -9.28 28.04
C ALA A 161 28.00 -10.56 28.80
N ALA A 162 26.99 -10.51 29.66
CA ALA A 162 26.50 -11.72 30.35
C ALA A 162 25.73 -12.66 29.40
N GLU A 163 24.99 -12.08 28.45
CA GLU A 163 24.20 -12.76 27.43
C GLU A 163 25.09 -13.47 26.40
N PHE A 164 26.01 -12.72 25.78
CA PHE A 164 26.92 -13.25 24.74
C PHE A 164 28.21 -13.86 25.29
N GLY A 165 28.38 -13.89 26.62
CA GLY A 165 29.57 -14.45 27.27
C GLY A 165 30.86 -13.63 27.07
N PHE A 166 30.74 -12.33 26.81
CA PHE A 166 31.89 -11.41 26.73
C PHE A 166 32.49 -11.13 28.11
N THR A 167 33.71 -10.60 28.10
CA THR A 167 34.42 -10.13 29.28
C THR A 167 33.70 -8.91 29.89
N PRO A 168 33.18 -9.00 31.12
CA PRO A 168 32.47 -7.88 31.74
C PRO A 168 33.45 -6.77 32.17
N ILE A 169 32.99 -5.53 32.05
CA ILE A 169 33.72 -4.33 32.48
C ILE A 169 33.55 -4.15 34.00
N PRO A 170 34.66 -4.15 34.78
CA PRO A 170 34.59 -4.12 36.24
C PRO A 170 33.82 -2.92 36.83
N THR A 171 33.06 -3.15 37.90
CA THR A 171 32.27 -2.10 38.58
C THR A 171 32.82 -1.68 39.95
N GLN A 172 33.84 -2.38 40.46
CA GLN A 172 34.36 -2.22 41.83
C GLN A 172 35.13 -0.91 42.04
N TYR A 173 35.06 -0.35 43.24
CA TYR A 173 35.81 0.85 43.65
C TYR A 173 37.30 0.49 43.84
N HIS A 174 38.23 1.21 43.19
CA HIS A 174 39.66 0.84 43.01
C HIS A 174 39.92 -0.34 42.08
N GLY A 175 39.15 -0.39 41.00
CA GLY A 175 39.24 -1.35 39.91
C GLY A 175 38.22 -1.00 38.83
N GLN A 176 37.78 0.27 38.77
CA GLN A 176 36.57 0.62 38.05
C GLN A 176 36.86 0.66 36.55
N GLY A 177 36.01 0.00 35.79
CA GLY A 177 35.98 0.03 34.35
C GLY A 177 34.95 1.01 33.82
N MET A 178 35.24 1.57 32.66
CA MET A 178 34.30 2.34 31.82
C MET A 178 34.43 1.89 30.36
N VAL A 179 33.44 2.24 29.54
CA VAL A 179 33.43 1.95 28.10
C VAL A 179 34.28 2.99 27.36
N SER A 180 35.04 2.54 26.36
CA SER A 180 35.90 3.43 25.56
C SER A 180 35.13 4.27 24.55
N ASP A 181 35.52 5.53 24.39
CA ASP A 181 35.00 6.50 23.40
C ASP A 181 35.60 6.31 21.97
N ASP A 182 36.30 5.21 21.71
CA ASP A 182 36.79 4.94 20.35
C ASP A 182 35.67 4.42 19.44
N SER A 183 35.75 4.71 18.14
CA SER A 183 34.65 4.41 17.20
C SER A 183 34.30 2.94 17.16
N THR A 184 35.29 2.05 17.07
CA THR A 184 35.06 0.60 17.06
C THR A 184 34.29 0.10 18.29
N THR A 185 34.52 0.69 19.47
CA THR A 185 33.75 0.35 20.66
C THR A 185 32.35 0.94 20.60
N ALA A 186 32.19 2.21 20.20
CA ALA A 186 30.88 2.84 20.06
C ALA A 186 30.00 2.13 19.02
N ASP A 187 30.56 1.79 17.86
CA ASP A 187 29.89 1.07 16.77
C ASP A 187 29.36 -0.28 17.30
N LYS A 188 30.20 -1.04 18.01
CA LYS A 188 29.75 -2.31 18.60
C LYS A 188 28.70 -2.13 19.69
N VAL A 189 28.74 -1.04 20.46
CA VAL A 189 27.72 -0.77 21.48
C VAL A 189 26.37 -0.48 20.81
N CYS A 190 26.35 0.23 19.67
CA CYS A 190 25.14 0.42 18.89
C CYS A 190 24.66 -0.87 18.24
N GLU A 191 25.56 -1.68 17.68
CA GLU A 191 25.23 -2.98 17.11
C GLU A 191 24.60 -3.90 18.18
N LEU A 192 25.18 -3.98 19.39
CA LEU A 192 24.61 -4.74 20.51
C LEU A 192 23.27 -4.19 21.01
N ALA A 193 22.92 -2.97 20.62
CA ALA A 193 21.67 -2.31 20.94
C ALA A 193 20.66 -2.38 19.79
N GLY A 194 20.97 -3.11 18.72
CA GLY A 194 20.11 -3.25 17.54
C GLY A 194 20.18 -2.05 16.58
N PHE A 195 21.32 -1.35 16.48
CA PHE A 195 21.45 -0.19 15.59
C PHE A 195 22.71 -0.26 14.73
N SER A 196 22.58 0.16 13.47
CA SER A 196 23.66 0.08 12.48
C SER A 196 24.62 1.29 12.49
N THR A 197 24.20 2.44 13.04
CA THR A 197 25.00 3.67 12.97
C THR A 197 25.14 4.40 14.30
N VAL A 198 26.29 5.04 14.50
CA VAL A 198 26.54 5.99 15.59
C VAL A 198 26.28 7.40 15.05
N GLU A 199 25.15 8.00 15.43
CA GLU A 199 24.80 9.38 15.06
C GLU A 199 25.61 10.38 15.91
N TYR A 200 25.70 10.13 17.22
CA TYR A 200 26.37 11.03 18.15
C TYR A 200 27.12 10.26 19.22
N LYS A 201 28.32 10.75 19.57
CA LYS A 201 29.02 10.32 20.77
C LYS A 201 29.84 11.44 21.38
N ASP A 202 29.96 11.41 22.69
CA ASP A 202 30.77 12.36 23.44
C ASP A 202 31.35 11.74 24.72
N CYS A 203 32.46 12.30 25.16
CA CYS A 203 33.10 11.97 26.42
C CYS A 203 32.77 12.98 27.55
N HIS A 204 31.74 13.80 27.35
CA HIS A 204 31.17 14.88 28.18
C HIS A 204 32.13 15.56 29.17
N LYS A 205 32.46 16.84 28.88
CA LYS A 205 33.37 17.65 29.70
C LYS A 205 32.77 18.23 30.98
N ASP A 206 31.45 18.42 31.06
CA ASP A 206 30.82 19.32 32.06
C ASP A 206 29.85 18.64 33.05
N GLY A 207 30.21 17.45 33.56
CA GLY A 207 29.57 16.85 34.75
C GLY A 207 30.34 17.11 36.05
N PRO A 208 29.72 16.96 37.25
CA PRO A 208 30.40 17.13 38.53
C PRO A 208 31.46 16.03 38.72
N GLY A 209 32.72 16.39 38.47
CA GLY A 209 33.88 15.53 38.59
C GLY A 209 34.74 15.58 37.32
N HIS A 210 35.91 16.21 37.43
CA HIS A 210 37.01 16.29 36.45
C HIS A 210 36.75 15.66 35.07
N GLY A 211 36.53 16.52 34.06
CA GLY A 211 36.17 16.17 32.67
C GLY A 211 36.67 14.81 32.18
N ARG A 212 35.71 13.96 31.78
CA ARG A 212 35.90 12.53 31.52
C ARG A 212 36.46 12.21 30.13
N CYS A 213 36.70 13.25 29.34
CA CYS A 213 37.46 13.21 28.09
C CYS A 213 38.98 13.12 28.25
N ASN A 214 39.53 13.26 29.46
CA ASN A 214 40.98 13.25 29.72
C ASN A 214 41.27 12.55 31.06
N PHE A 215 40.76 11.33 31.24
CA PHE A 215 40.92 10.60 32.48
C PHE A 215 42.21 9.77 32.44
N ASP A 216 43.13 10.05 33.38
CA ASP A 216 44.39 9.30 33.49
C ASP A 216 44.49 8.59 34.85
N SER A 217 44.36 7.27 34.83
CA SER A 217 44.41 6.40 36.02
C SER A 217 45.00 5.03 35.66
N CYS A 218 46.22 5.05 35.14
CA CYS A 218 46.97 3.89 34.69
C CYS A 218 47.11 2.69 35.65
N ARG A 219 46.85 2.86 36.94
CA ARG A 219 47.28 1.91 37.98
C ARG A 219 46.15 1.07 38.59
N ASP A 220 44.94 1.60 38.59
CA ASP A 220 43.84 1.09 39.40
C ASP A 220 42.49 1.10 38.69
N ASN A 221 42.39 1.67 37.49
CA ASN A 221 41.18 1.66 36.68
C ASN A 221 41.48 1.13 35.28
N VAL A 222 40.44 0.57 34.65
CA VAL A 222 40.52 -0.03 33.32
C VAL A 222 39.52 0.63 32.38
N ILE A 223 39.71 0.40 31.10
CA ILE A 223 38.76 0.75 30.06
C ILE A 223 38.45 -0.49 29.24
N GLY A 224 37.18 -0.79 29.07
CA GLY A 224 36.70 -1.83 28.19
C GLY A 224 36.65 -1.29 26.77
N LYS A 225 37.43 -1.91 25.89
CA LYS A 225 37.51 -1.57 24.48
C LYS A 225 37.10 -2.79 23.67
N TRP A 226 36.21 -2.62 22.69
CA TRP A 226 35.89 -3.70 21.77
C TRP A 226 37.11 -4.06 20.93
N ASN A 227 37.40 -5.36 20.84
CA ASN A 227 38.47 -5.88 20.01
C ASN A 227 37.90 -6.91 19.04
N SER A 228 37.65 -6.48 17.80
CA SER A 228 37.10 -7.34 16.74
C SER A 228 37.92 -8.60 16.47
N GLY A 229 39.25 -8.57 16.72
CA GLY A 229 40.11 -9.75 16.56
C GLY A 229 39.97 -10.78 17.68
N LEU A 230 39.47 -10.38 18.85
CA LEU A 230 39.14 -11.27 19.97
C LEU A 230 37.66 -11.63 20.01
N ASN A 231 36.83 -10.91 19.25
CA ASN A 231 35.37 -10.91 19.38
C ASN A 231 34.93 -10.73 20.84
N ASP A 232 35.60 -9.81 21.56
CA ASP A 232 35.40 -9.60 22.99
C ASP A 232 35.85 -8.19 23.42
N PHE A 233 35.34 -7.73 24.56
CA PHE A 233 35.82 -6.55 25.26
C PHE A 233 37.19 -6.80 25.90
N GLN A 234 38.21 -6.15 25.36
CA GLN A 234 39.53 -6.14 25.93
C GLN A 234 39.63 -5.07 27.03
N LEU A 235 39.98 -5.51 28.25
CA LEU A 235 40.30 -4.60 29.35
C LEU A 235 41.74 -4.08 29.23
N VAL A 236 41.90 -2.76 29.11
CA VAL A 236 43.20 -2.10 29.10
C VAL A 236 43.30 -1.06 30.22
N ASN A 237 44.51 -0.70 30.65
CA ASN A 237 44.70 0.30 31.70
C ASN A 237 44.14 1.66 31.24
N ALA A 238 43.47 2.38 32.14
CA ALA A 238 42.87 3.69 31.85
C ALA A 238 43.92 4.83 31.84
N CYS A 239 45.02 4.67 31.09
CA CYS A 239 46.03 5.70 30.88
C CYS A 239 45.55 6.67 29.78
N ASP A 240 45.53 7.98 30.07
CA ASP A 240 45.11 9.03 29.12
C ASP A 240 43.82 8.67 28.34
N ALA A 241 42.87 8.05 29.03
CA ALA A 241 41.72 7.40 28.43
C ALA A 241 40.51 8.35 28.31
N LYS A 242 39.63 8.04 27.35
CA LYS A 242 38.38 8.75 27.10
C LYS A 242 37.20 7.83 27.32
N TYR A 243 36.28 8.25 28.17
CA TYR A 243 35.09 7.47 28.49
C TYR A 243 33.92 7.88 27.63
N LEU A 244 33.28 6.89 27.02
CA LEU A 244 32.01 7.10 26.34
C LEU A 244 30.98 7.51 27.39
N SER A 245 30.56 8.77 27.32
CA SER A 245 29.66 9.39 28.30
C SER A 245 28.30 9.70 27.72
N SER A 246 28.26 10.00 26.43
CA SER A 246 27.04 10.03 25.66
C SER A 246 27.20 9.20 24.39
N LEU A 247 26.14 8.51 24.00
CA LEU A 247 26.04 7.75 22.75
C LEU A 247 24.60 7.86 22.25
N THR A 248 24.44 8.17 20.97
CA THR A 248 23.18 8.07 20.23
C THR A 248 23.44 7.17 19.03
N CYS A 249 22.68 6.09 18.96
CA CYS A 249 22.63 5.18 17.85
C CYS A 249 21.44 5.54 16.95
N LYS A 250 21.55 5.25 15.66
CA LYS A 250 20.51 5.51 14.66
C LYS A 250 20.41 4.36 13.65
N HIS A 251 19.24 4.22 13.03
CA HIS A 251 18.90 3.20 12.05
C HIS A 251 18.90 1.83 12.71
N SER A 252 17.75 1.47 13.30
CA SER A 252 17.55 0.16 13.89
C SER A 252 17.84 -0.92 12.85
N LEU A 253 18.40 -2.03 13.31
CA LEU A 253 18.54 -3.23 12.52
C LEU A 253 17.18 -3.92 12.47
N PRO A 254 16.90 -4.70 11.41
CA PRO A 254 15.73 -5.58 11.36
C PRO A 254 15.75 -6.50 12.58
N ALA A 255 14.59 -6.71 13.22
CA ALA A 255 14.47 -7.58 14.39
C ALA A 255 15.19 -8.91 14.15
N CYS A 256 14.92 -9.51 12.99
CA CYS A 256 15.49 -10.78 12.55
C CYS A 256 17.00 -10.81 12.19
N ASP A 257 17.75 -9.72 12.38
CA ASP A 257 19.22 -9.68 12.25
C ASP A 257 19.89 -8.70 13.26
N ASP A 258 19.22 -8.37 14.37
CA ASP A 258 19.73 -7.44 15.38
C ASP A 258 20.37 -8.14 16.60
N GLY A 259 20.19 -9.45 16.74
CA GLY A 259 20.74 -10.24 17.84
C GLY A 259 20.00 -10.07 19.15
N ILE A 260 18.73 -9.67 19.13
CA ILE A 260 17.88 -9.47 20.30
C ILE A 260 16.59 -10.25 20.07
N ASP A 261 16.27 -11.16 21.00
CA ASP A 261 14.96 -11.81 21.13
C ASP A 261 13.89 -10.75 21.44
N ASN A 262 13.26 -10.22 20.39
CA ASN A 262 12.34 -9.09 20.42
C ASN A 262 10.91 -9.49 20.76
N ASP A 263 10.51 -10.72 20.43
CA ASP A 263 9.19 -11.27 20.75
C ASP A 263 9.17 -12.06 22.09
N GLY A 264 10.35 -12.47 22.59
CA GLY A 264 10.54 -13.12 23.87
C GLY A 264 10.30 -14.63 23.87
N ASP A 265 10.27 -15.27 22.70
CA ASP A 265 10.02 -16.71 22.55
C ASP A 265 11.26 -17.57 22.87
N GLY A 266 12.44 -16.95 22.88
CA GLY A 266 13.73 -17.54 23.22
C GLY A 266 14.59 -17.95 22.04
N ASP A 267 14.09 -17.83 20.81
CA ASP A 267 14.88 -17.69 19.60
C ASP A 267 15.25 -16.19 19.44
N THR A 268 15.86 -15.74 18.35
CA THR A 268 16.55 -14.42 18.39
C THR A 268 16.71 -13.78 17.02
N ASP A 269 16.97 -14.58 15.98
CA ASP A 269 17.21 -14.06 14.64
C ASP A 269 17.01 -15.19 13.61
N TYR A 270 16.82 -14.79 12.36
CA TYR A 270 16.91 -15.70 11.22
C TYR A 270 18.27 -16.43 11.14
N PRO A 271 18.32 -17.74 10.84
CA PRO A 271 17.22 -18.62 10.41
C PRO A 271 16.68 -19.52 11.54
N ASP A 272 17.14 -19.28 12.76
CA ASP A 272 16.83 -20.16 13.89
C ASP A 272 15.51 -19.75 14.55
N ASP A 273 15.04 -18.54 14.26
CA ASP A 273 13.77 -17.96 14.70
C ASP A 273 12.65 -18.20 13.66
N ASP A 274 11.57 -18.85 14.09
CA ASP A 274 10.42 -19.22 13.24
C ASP A 274 9.55 -17.98 12.88
N GLY A 275 9.67 -16.89 13.63
CA GLY A 275 9.02 -15.61 13.32
C GLY A 275 9.64 -14.88 12.13
N CYS A 276 10.88 -15.23 11.79
CA CYS A 276 11.64 -14.60 10.72
C CYS A 276 11.59 -15.40 9.41
N ALA A 277 11.06 -14.82 8.34
CA ALA A 277 11.21 -15.37 6.99
C ALA A 277 12.57 -15.03 6.38
N SER A 278 13.12 -13.87 6.75
CA SER A 278 14.32 -13.29 6.20
C SER A 278 15.10 -12.48 7.26
N LYS A 279 16.34 -12.10 6.93
CA LYS A 279 17.19 -11.24 7.80
C LYS A 279 16.77 -9.77 7.80
N ARG A 280 15.78 -9.40 7.00
CA ARG A 280 15.39 -8.01 6.78
C ARG A 280 14.04 -7.67 7.37
N ASP A 281 13.37 -8.66 7.93
CA ASP A 281 12.05 -8.51 8.51
C ASP A 281 12.19 -7.70 9.80
N ASP A 282 11.28 -6.74 9.98
CA ASP A 282 11.27 -5.83 11.12
C ASP A 282 10.58 -6.41 12.37
N SER A 283 10.07 -7.63 12.27
CA SER A 283 9.37 -8.35 13.32
C SER A 283 9.85 -9.80 13.42
N GLU A 284 10.07 -10.28 14.65
CA GLU A 284 10.27 -11.70 15.01
C GLU A 284 8.95 -12.38 15.38
N ILE A 285 7.80 -11.73 15.18
CA ILE A 285 6.52 -12.37 15.43
C ILE A 285 6.20 -13.28 14.23
N PRO A 286 5.70 -14.52 14.44
CA PRO A 286 5.22 -15.39 13.36
C PRO A 286 4.28 -14.68 12.39
N HIS A 287 4.78 -14.48 11.16
CA HIS A 287 4.03 -13.90 10.05
C HIS A 287 3.06 -14.90 9.45
N ASP A 288 1.97 -14.42 8.86
CA ASP A 288 1.05 -15.25 8.11
C ASP A 288 1.51 -15.44 6.65
N PRO A 289 1.80 -16.67 6.19
CA PRO A 289 2.06 -16.95 4.78
C PRO A 289 0.86 -16.69 3.86
N GLU A 290 -0.35 -16.57 4.41
CA GLU A 290 -1.56 -16.22 3.67
C GLU A 290 -1.64 -14.69 3.43
N CYS A 291 -0.78 -13.92 4.09
CA CYS A 291 -0.58 -12.49 3.84
C CYS A 291 0.66 -12.23 2.97
N ASP A 292 0.46 -12.22 1.66
CA ASP A 292 1.50 -11.91 0.68
C ASP A 292 1.85 -10.41 0.64
N ASP A 293 0.88 -9.52 0.89
CA ASP A 293 1.04 -8.07 0.96
C ASP A 293 0.40 -7.48 2.24
N PRO A 294 1.06 -6.55 2.96
CA PRO A 294 0.46 -5.86 4.09
C PRO A 294 -0.77 -5.01 3.72
N ASP A 295 -1.00 -4.73 2.44
CA ASP A 295 -2.20 -4.06 1.95
C ASP A 295 -3.35 -5.04 1.64
N ASP A 296 -3.19 -6.35 1.87
CA ASP A 296 -4.26 -7.35 1.65
C ASP A 296 -5.30 -7.32 2.78
N ASP A 297 -6.57 -7.14 2.40
CA ASP A 297 -7.71 -6.93 3.31
C ASP A 297 -8.09 -8.17 4.14
N SER A 298 -7.62 -9.37 3.77
CA SER A 298 -8.02 -10.66 4.36
C SER A 298 -6.81 -11.54 4.65
N GLU A 299 -6.78 -12.15 5.82
CA GLU A 299 -5.80 -13.18 6.21
C GLU A 299 -6.12 -14.57 5.63
N ARG A 300 -7.25 -14.73 4.94
CA ARG A 300 -7.67 -16.00 4.35
C ARG A 300 -7.55 -15.97 2.84
N ASP A 301 -7.04 -17.06 2.28
CA ASP A 301 -7.13 -17.36 0.84
C ASP A 301 -8.61 -17.27 0.40
N PRO A 302 -8.93 -16.56 -0.70
CA PRO A 302 -10.28 -16.51 -1.26
C PRO A 302 -10.79 -17.92 -1.56
N GLU A 303 -12.09 -18.17 -1.34
CA GLU A 303 -12.70 -19.51 -1.52
C GLU A 303 -12.39 -20.10 -2.90
N CYS A 304 -12.24 -19.27 -3.93
CA CYS A 304 -11.90 -19.68 -5.29
C CYS A 304 -10.40 -19.91 -5.58
N SER A 305 -9.55 -19.88 -4.56
CA SER A 305 -8.12 -20.17 -4.67
C SER A 305 -7.50 -20.89 -3.47
N ASP A 306 -8.32 -21.34 -2.50
CA ASP A 306 -7.86 -21.94 -1.25
C ASP A 306 -7.62 -23.47 -1.36
N GLY A 307 -7.92 -24.07 -2.51
CA GLY A 307 -7.74 -25.50 -2.74
C GLY A 307 -8.82 -26.40 -2.12
N GLN A 308 -9.95 -25.82 -1.70
CA GLN A 308 -11.09 -26.51 -1.09
C GLN A 308 -12.36 -26.29 -1.89
N ASP A 309 -13.11 -27.37 -2.11
CA ASP A 309 -14.47 -27.35 -2.66
C ASP A 309 -15.46 -26.90 -1.56
N ASN A 310 -15.61 -25.58 -1.37
CA ASN A 310 -16.35 -25.01 -0.24
C ASN A 310 -17.87 -25.09 -0.43
N ASP A 311 -18.35 -25.08 -1.67
CA ASP A 311 -19.77 -25.19 -2.01
C ASP A 311 -20.23 -26.67 -2.19
N GLY A 312 -19.28 -27.60 -2.40
CA GLY A 312 -19.51 -29.04 -2.47
C GLY A 312 -20.06 -29.53 -3.80
N ASP A 313 -19.92 -28.76 -4.88
CA ASP A 313 -20.39 -29.10 -6.23
C ASP A 313 -19.41 -30.03 -6.99
N GLY A 314 -18.19 -30.18 -6.47
CA GLY A 314 -17.16 -31.07 -6.99
C GLY A 314 -16.17 -30.44 -7.98
N ALA A 315 -16.28 -29.14 -8.25
CA ALA A 315 -15.15 -28.30 -8.60
C ALA A 315 -14.44 -27.84 -7.31
N THR A 316 -13.50 -26.90 -7.36
CA THR A 316 -12.61 -26.64 -6.20
C THR A 316 -12.07 -25.23 -6.22
N ASP A 317 -11.74 -24.69 -7.39
CA ASP A 317 -11.16 -23.37 -7.52
C ASP A 317 -11.27 -22.89 -8.96
N TYR A 318 -11.03 -21.59 -9.17
CA TYR A 318 -10.76 -21.04 -10.48
C TYR A 318 -9.55 -21.73 -11.16
N PRO A 319 -9.58 -22.00 -12.49
CA PRO A 319 -10.64 -21.71 -13.46
C PRO A 319 -11.56 -22.90 -13.75
N ASP A 320 -11.39 -23.99 -13.00
CA ASP A 320 -12.11 -25.24 -13.26
C ASP A 320 -13.51 -25.23 -12.62
N ASP A 321 -13.74 -24.31 -11.67
CA ASP A 321 -15.01 -24.00 -11.04
C ASP A 321 -15.76 -22.85 -11.74
N PHE A 322 -17.01 -23.07 -12.13
CA PHE A 322 -17.85 -22.05 -12.78
C PHE A 322 -18.36 -21.00 -11.78
N SER A 323 -18.52 -21.37 -10.51
CA SER A 323 -18.91 -20.45 -9.44
C SER A 323 -17.85 -19.39 -9.17
N CYS A 324 -16.61 -19.62 -9.61
CA CYS A 324 -15.51 -18.68 -9.44
C CYS A 324 -15.29 -17.77 -10.66
N LEU A 325 -15.43 -16.45 -10.46
CA LEU A 325 -15.17 -15.46 -11.53
C LEU A 325 -13.67 -15.15 -11.70
N SER A 326 -12.90 -15.30 -10.63
CA SER A 326 -11.45 -15.08 -10.57
C SER A 326 -10.81 -15.83 -9.40
N PRO A 327 -9.47 -15.97 -9.36
CA PRO A 327 -8.78 -16.50 -8.17
C PRO A 327 -9.03 -15.66 -6.92
N ASP A 328 -9.23 -14.35 -7.07
CA ASP A 328 -9.43 -13.42 -5.94
C ASP A 328 -10.91 -13.35 -5.49
N ASP A 329 -11.77 -14.22 -6.02
CA ASP A 329 -13.20 -14.27 -5.71
C ASP A 329 -13.45 -15.02 -4.40
N ASP A 330 -14.26 -14.45 -3.50
CA ASP A 330 -14.56 -15.00 -2.18
C ASP A 330 -15.90 -15.75 -2.12
N ASP A 331 -16.63 -15.82 -3.24
CA ASP A 331 -17.89 -16.55 -3.36
C ASP A 331 -17.71 -17.74 -4.32
N GLU A 332 -17.52 -18.94 -3.77
CA GLU A 332 -17.53 -20.19 -4.55
C GLU A 332 -18.96 -20.76 -4.70
N GLU A 333 -20.00 -20.10 -4.20
CA GLU A 333 -21.39 -20.59 -4.32
C GLU A 333 -22.09 -20.06 -5.58
N ASN A 334 -21.67 -18.89 -6.12
CA ASN A 334 -22.32 -18.25 -7.27
C ASN A 334 -21.36 -17.46 -8.17
N PRO A 335 -21.59 -17.47 -9.51
CA PRO A 335 -22.79 -17.96 -10.18
C PRO A 335 -22.78 -19.47 -10.43
N LYS A 336 -23.93 -20.14 -10.31
CA LYS A 336 -24.04 -21.55 -10.70
C LYS A 336 -24.06 -21.69 -12.22
N ALA A 337 -23.45 -22.77 -12.73
CA ALA A 337 -23.61 -23.17 -14.12
C ALA A 337 -25.04 -23.68 -14.34
N ASP A 338 -25.56 -23.53 -15.56
CA ASP A 338 -26.91 -23.96 -15.94
C ASP A 338 -27.19 -25.39 -15.46
N CYS A 339 -26.26 -26.32 -15.69
CA CYS A 339 -26.35 -27.72 -15.26
C CYS A 339 -26.37 -28.02 -13.75
N GLN A 340 -26.35 -27.00 -12.89
CA GLN A 340 -26.43 -27.11 -11.44
C GLN A 340 -27.21 -25.98 -10.76
N ASP A 341 -27.92 -25.13 -11.50
CA ASP A 341 -28.64 -23.98 -10.95
C ASP A 341 -30.10 -24.29 -10.52
N SER A 342 -30.57 -25.51 -10.79
CA SER A 342 -31.94 -25.97 -10.50
C SER A 342 -33.05 -25.32 -11.33
N ASP A 343 -32.69 -24.66 -12.42
CA ASP A 343 -33.60 -24.22 -13.47
C ASP A 343 -33.49 -25.13 -14.71
N ASP A 344 -34.50 -25.11 -15.57
CA ASP A 344 -34.60 -25.91 -16.81
C ASP A 344 -34.36 -24.91 -17.94
N ASN A 345 -33.08 -24.66 -18.21
CA ASN A 345 -32.61 -23.53 -19.01
C ASN A 345 -32.82 -23.75 -20.50
N ASP A 346 -32.84 -25.01 -20.95
CA ASP A 346 -33.16 -25.39 -22.34
C ASP A 346 -34.67 -25.69 -22.55
N GLY A 347 -35.41 -25.95 -21.48
CA GLY A 347 -36.86 -26.18 -21.50
C GLY A 347 -37.27 -27.57 -21.99
N ASP A 348 -36.36 -28.54 -22.08
CA ASP A 348 -36.62 -29.91 -22.51
C ASP A 348 -37.37 -30.75 -21.45
N GLY A 349 -37.47 -30.19 -20.23
CA GLY A 349 -38.16 -30.74 -19.09
C GLY A 349 -37.28 -31.60 -18.17
N PHE A 350 -35.98 -31.65 -18.44
CA PHE A 350 -34.93 -31.97 -17.49
C PHE A 350 -34.44 -30.64 -16.86
N THR A 351 -33.32 -30.60 -16.14
CA THR A 351 -33.05 -29.43 -15.24
C THR A 351 -31.57 -29.37 -14.92
N ASP A 352 -31.01 -30.45 -14.37
CA ASP A 352 -29.63 -30.44 -13.92
C ASP A 352 -28.98 -31.81 -14.13
N TYR A 353 -27.66 -31.82 -14.05
CA TYR A 353 -26.89 -33.03 -13.88
C TYR A 353 -27.37 -33.84 -12.65
N PRO A 354 -27.48 -35.18 -12.72
CA PRO A 354 -27.21 -36.08 -13.85
C PRO A 354 -28.48 -36.49 -14.61
N LEU A 355 -29.59 -35.79 -14.39
CA LEU A 355 -30.88 -36.17 -14.96
C LEU A 355 -31.05 -35.57 -16.35
N ASP A 356 -30.46 -34.41 -16.56
CA ASP A 356 -30.40 -33.71 -17.82
C ASP A 356 -29.53 -34.42 -18.87
N PRO A 357 -30.05 -34.70 -20.08
CA PRO A 357 -29.30 -35.32 -21.17
C PRO A 357 -28.15 -34.46 -21.73
N GLY A 358 -28.27 -33.12 -21.76
CA GLY A 358 -27.22 -32.28 -22.32
C GLY A 358 -26.16 -31.85 -21.31
N CYS A 359 -26.41 -32.08 -20.01
CA CYS A 359 -25.38 -31.97 -18.97
C CYS A 359 -24.49 -33.23 -18.84
N TYR A 360 -23.19 -33.10 -19.16
CA TYR A 360 -22.18 -34.15 -18.93
C TYR A 360 -21.50 -34.01 -17.56
N SER A 361 -21.50 -32.81 -16.99
CA SER A 361 -21.01 -32.49 -15.64
C SER A 361 -21.82 -31.35 -15.00
N PRO A 362 -21.75 -31.16 -13.66
CA PRO A 362 -22.37 -30.01 -13.00
C PRO A 362 -21.80 -28.64 -13.46
N GLN A 363 -20.57 -28.63 -13.98
CA GLN A 363 -19.84 -27.43 -14.40
C GLN A 363 -20.07 -27.06 -15.87
N ASP A 364 -20.95 -27.79 -16.57
CA ASP A 364 -21.24 -27.51 -17.97
C ASP A 364 -22.09 -26.22 -18.06
N PRO A 365 -21.72 -25.25 -18.90
CA PRO A 365 -22.33 -23.93 -18.91
C PRO A 365 -23.64 -23.86 -19.70
N SER A 366 -24.23 -25.00 -20.06
CA SER A 366 -25.40 -25.11 -20.94
C SER A 366 -26.03 -26.48 -20.79
N GLU A 367 -27.36 -26.53 -20.75
CA GLU A 367 -28.16 -27.76 -20.73
C GLU A 367 -28.43 -28.35 -22.13
N HIS A 368 -28.31 -27.57 -23.21
CA HIS A 368 -28.54 -28.05 -24.59
C HIS A 368 -27.83 -29.37 -24.96
N ASP A 369 -28.58 -30.36 -25.47
CA ASP A 369 -28.03 -31.64 -25.93
C ASP A 369 -27.51 -31.57 -27.38
N ALA A 370 -26.20 -31.38 -27.54
CA ALA A 370 -25.53 -31.41 -28.84
C ALA A 370 -25.68 -32.72 -29.67
N ASN A 371 -26.31 -33.77 -29.13
CA ASN A 371 -26.70 -34.98 -29.88
C ASN A 371 -28.21 -35.24 -29.86
N GLY A 372 -28.97 -34.26 -29.41
CA GLY A 372 -30.41 -34.25 -29.20
C GLY A 372 -31.19 -33.93 -30.48
N PRO A 373 -32.46 -33.50 -30.33
CA PRO A 373 -33.29 -32.96 -31.40
C PRO A 373 -32.63 -31.74 -32.07
N GLU A 374 -33.01 -31.41 -33.32
CA GLU A 374 -32.47 -30.22 -34.02
C GLU A 374 -32.69 -28.97 -33.15
N CYS A 375 -33.92 -28.77 -32.67
CA CYS A 375 -34.37 -27.65 -31.82
C CYS A 375 -33.75 -27.45 -30.42
N ASP A 376 -32.73 -28.22 -30.05
CA ASP A 376 -32.01 -28.12 -28.78
C ASP A 376 -30.50 -28.45 -28.88
N ASN A 377 -29.95 -28.59 -30.09
CA ASN A 377 -28.58 -29.11 -30.25
C ASN A 377 -27.50 -28.03 -30.32
N GLY A 378 -27.88 -26.75 -30.29
CA GLY A 378 -26.96 -25.61 -30.36
C GLY A 378 -26.45 -25.30 -31.77
N GLU A 379 -27.00 -25.90 -32.83
CA GLU A 379 -26.65 -25.67 -34.23
C GLU A 379 -27.86 -25.13 -35.03
N ASP A 380 -27.64 -24.11 -35.85
CA ASP A 380 -28.61 -23.63 -36.87
C ASP A 380 -28.64 -24.66 -38.03
N ASP A 381 -29.46 -25.69 -37.91
CA ASP A 381 -29.54 -26.85 -38.83
C ASP A 381 -30.26 -26.50 -40.14
N ASP A 382 -31.19 -25.54 -40.09
CA ASP A 382 -32.02 -25.12 -41.23
C ASP A 382 -31.41 -23.94 -42.04
N GLY A 383 -30.53 -23.16 -41.41
CA GLY A 383 -29.73 -22.08 -41.99
C GLY A 383 -30.42 -20.72 -42.10
N ASP A 384 -31.52 -20.49 -41.37
CA ASP A 384 -32.26 -19.22 -41.36
C ASP A 384 -31.61 -18.15 -40.45
N GLY A 385 -30.75 -18.58 -39.53
CA GLY A 385 -29.93 -17.75 -38.65
C GLY A 385 -30.43 -17.64 -37.20
N ASP A 386 -31.58 -18.23 -36.88
CA ASP A 386 -31.95 -18.61 -35.51
C ASP A 386 -31.36 -20.02 -35.23
N ILE A 387 -31.24 -20.44 -33.96
CA ILE A 387 -30.46 -21.66 -33.60
C ILE A 387 -31.36 -22.73 -33.02
N ASP A 388 -32.10 -22.44 -31.96
CA ASP A 388 -32.90 -23.41 -31.22
C ASP A 388 -34.16 -22.75 -30.64
N TYR A 389 -35.06 -23.56 -30.07
CA TYR A 389 -36.15 -23.05 -29.25
C TYR A 389 -35.62 -22.20 -28.07
N PRO A 390 -36.31 -21.11 -27.67
CA PRO A 390 -37.55 -20.54 -28.20
C PRO A 390 -37.32 -19.46 -29.25
N ASP A 391 -36.07 -19.21 -29.63
CA ASP A 391 -35.72 -18.11 -30.52
C ASP A 391 -35.94 -18.49 -31.99
N ASP A 392 -35.82 -19.77 -32.33
CA ASP A 392 -36.13 -20.35 -33.64
C ASP A 392 -37.64 -20.56 -33.86
N SER A 393 -38.19 -20.04 -34.97
CA SER A 393 -39.62 -20.15 -35.30
C SER A 393 -40.05 -21.50 -35.88
N GLY A 394 -39.14 -22.29 -36.44
CA GLY A 394 -39.38 -23.65 -36.87
C GLY A 394 -39.47 -24.64 -35.69
N CYS A 395 -39.12 -24.21 -34.48
CA CYS A 395 -39.23 -24.99 -33.25
C CYS A 395 -40.47 -24.62 -32.41
N ASP A 396 -41.45 -25.53 -32.35
CA ASP A 396 -42.61 -25.40 -31.45
C ASP A 396 -42.23 -25.74 -29.99
N SER A 397 -41.22 -26.59 -29.80
CA SER A 397 -40.67 -27.03 -28.51
C SER A 397 -39.23 -27.56 -28.66
N PRO A 398 -38.43 -27.61 -27.59
CA PRO A 398 -37.03 -28.08 -27.66
C PRO A 398 -36.90 -29.58 -27.92
N VAL A 399 -38.00 -30.34 -27.80
CA VAL A 399 -38.01 -31.79 -28.09
C VAL A 399 -38.39 -32.12 -29.54
N ASP A 400 -38.57 -31.11 -30.40
CA ASP A 400 -38.94 -31.32 -31.80
C ASP A 400 -37.72 -31.71 -32.64
N ASP A 401 -37.88 -32.75 -33.45
CA ASP A 401 -36.77 -33.36 -34.22
C ASP A 401 -36.26 -32.46 -35.37
N THR A 402 -36.91 -31.31 -35.67
CA THR A 402 -36.56 -30.46 -36.81
C THR A 402 -36.85 -28.97 -36.58
N GLU A 403 -35.91 -28.09 -36.96
CA GLU A 403 -36.04 -26.60 -37.01
C GLU A 403 -36.71 -26.08 -38.28
N ARG A 404 -37.19 -26.96 -39.17
CA ARG A 404 -37.67 -26.49 -40.47
C ARG A 404 -38.93 -25.63 -40.33
N ASP A 405 -38.83 -24.40 -40.82
CA ASP A 405 -40.01 -23.57 -41.08
C ASP A 405 -40.77 -24.06 -42.33
N TYR A 406 -42.09 -24.21 -42.20
CA TYR A 406 -42.96 -24.65 -43.28
C TYR A 406 -43.57 -23.41 -43.94
N GLU A 407 -43.52 -23.30 -45.28
CA GLU A 407 -44.05 -22.15 -46.04
C GLU A 407 -45.52 -21.82 -45.73
N CYS A 408 -46.25 -22.76 -45.12
CA CYS A 408 -47.66 -22.63 -44.73
C CYS A 408 -47.89 -22.34 -43.24
N SER A 409 -46.82 -22.11 -42.47
CA SER A 409 -46.87 -21.66 -41.08
C SER A 409 -45.80 -20.62 -40.72
N ASP A 410 -45.05 -20.08 -41.68
CA ASP A 410 -43.91 -19.17 -41.48
C ASP A 410 -44.32 -17.69 -41.31
N GLY A 411 -45.61 -17.36 -41.47
CA GLY A 411 -46.09 -15.99 -41.36
C GLY A 411 -45.81 -15.13 -42.60
N ILE A 412 -45.35 -15.72 -43.70
CA ILE A 412 -44.94 -15.05 -44.94
C ILE A 412 -45.79 -15.56 -46.11
N ASP A 413 -46.38 -14.61 -46.85
CA ASP A 413 -47.03 -14.84 -48.15
C ASP A 413 -45.98 -15.14 -49.23
N ASN A 414 -45.47 -16.38 -49.25
CA ASN A 414 -44.41 -16.90 -50.10
C ASN A 414 -44.83 -16.97 -51.57
N ASP A 415 -46.11 -17.22 -51.85
CA ASP A 415 -46.65 -17.22 -53.22
C ASP A 415 -47.18 -15.85 -53.71
N SER A 416 -47.22 -14.87 -52.79
CA SER A 416 -47.65 -13.48 -53.01
C SER A 416 -49.10 -13.34 -53.50
N ASP A 417 -49.98 -14.25 -53.11
CA ASP A 417 -51.38 -14.28 -53.49
C ASP A 417 -52.29 -13.46 -52.56
N GLY A 418 -51.77 -13.07 -51.39
CA GLY A 418 -52.41 -12.24 -50.38
C GLY A 418 -53.10 -13.00 -49.24
N ALA A 419 -53.10 -14.34 -49.26
CA ALA A 419 -53.13 -15.15 -48.04
C ALA A 419 -51.69 -15.30 -47.51
N THR A 420 -51.46 -16.07 -46.45
CA THR A 420 -50.19 -15.99 -45.71
C THR A 420 -49.83 -17.31 -45.08
N ASP A 421 -50.80 -18.06 -44.57
CA ASP A 421 -50.57 -19.36 -43.94
C ASP A 421 -51.86 -20.16 -43.84
N TYR A 422 -51.75 -21.44 -43.49
CA TYR A 422 -52.86 -22.25 -43.02
C TYR A 422 -53.54 -21.62 -41.79
N PRO A 423 -54.89 -21.66 -41.66
CA PRO A 423 -55.89 -22.25 -42.56
C PRO A 423 -56.50 -21.24 -43.54
N ASP A 424 -55.99 -20.02 -43.56
CA ASP A 424 -56.56 -18.91 -44.34
C ASP A 424 -56.04 -18.92 -45.79
N ASP A 425 -54.86 -19.53 -46.01
CA ASP A 425 -54.33 -19.87 -47.31
C ASP A 425 -54.91 -21.20 -47.83
N PHE A 426 -55.37 -21.19 -49.09
CA PHE A 426 -55.96 -22.35 -49.75
C PHE A 426 -54.92 -23.23 -50.47
N SER A 427 -53.75 -22.67 -50.76
CA SER A 427 -52.61 -23.38 -51.30
C SER A 427 -51.98 -24.30 -50.26
N CYS A 428 -52.22 -24.07 -48.96
CA CYS A 428 -51.77 -24.90 -47.85
C CYS A 428 -52.76 -26.03 -47.48
N ASP A 429 -52.33 -27.29 -47.58
CA ASP A 429 -53.13 -28.44 -47.15
C ASP A 429 -53.07 -28.66 -45.61
N SER A 430 -51.99 -28.23 -44.96
CA SER A 430 -51.74 -28.29 -43.51
C SER A 430 -50.74 -27.22 -43.04
N PRO A 431 -50.59 -26.96 -41.72
CA PRO A 431 -49.49 -26.13 -41.20
C PRO A 431 -48.11 -26.66 -41.57
N GLU A 432 -47.92 -27.99 -41.57
CA GLU A 432 -46.64 -28.63 -41.89
C GLU A 432 -46.41 -28.82 -43.42
N ASP A 433 -47.10 -28.03 -44.25
CA ASP A 433 -46.99 -28.07 -45.71
C ASP A 433 -45.91 -27.10 -46.19
N ASP A 434 -44.97 -27.59 -47.02
CA ASP A 434 -43.80 -26.83 -47.49
C ASP A 434 -43.99 -26.27 -48.92
N ASP A 435 -45.21 -26.26 -49.43
CA ASP A 435 -45.57 -25.72 -50.74
C ASP A 435 -46.80 -24.82 -50.64
N GLU A 436 -46.57 -23.52 -50.44
CA GLU A 436 -47.65 -22.51 -50.44
C GLU A 436 -48.08 -22.15 -51.88
N SER A 437 -47.57 -22.82 -52.93
CA SER A 437 -47.82 -22.41 -54.32
C SER A 437 -48.96 -23.17 -55.02
N SER A 438 -49.52 -24.21 -54.39
CA SER A 438 -50.54 -25.05 -55.02
C SER A 438 -51.37 -25.89 -54.03
N PRO A 439 -52.72 -25.90 -54.14
CA PRO A 439 -53.48 -25.49 -55.33
C PRO A 439 -53.92 -24.02 -55.35
N LEU A 440 -53.64 -23.33 -56.45
CA LEU A 440 -54.14 -21.96 -56.69
C LEU A 440 -55.67 -21.87 -56.55
N ALA A 441 -56.16 -20.80 -55.92
CA ALA A 441 -57.60 -20.53 -55.85
C ALA A 441 -58.21 -20.33 -57.25
N GLU A 442 -59.53 -20.52 -57.41
CA GLU A 442 -60.23 -20.36 -58.71
C GLU A 442 -60.00 -18.96 -59.35
N CYS A 443 -59.62 -17.95 -58.58
CA CYS A 443 -59.29 -16.62 -59.10
C CYS A 443 -57.83 -16.44 -59.55
N GLN A 444 -56.95 -17.41 -59.31
CA GLN A 444 -55.51 -17.40 -59.64
C GLN A 444 -55.11 -18.49 -60.65
N ASP A 445 -55.95 -19.52 -60.89
CA ASP A 445 -55.64 -20.65 -61.80
C ASP A 445 -55.57 -20.29 -63.31
N GLY A 446 -55.91 -19.04 -63.65
CA GLY A 446 -55.89 -18.53 -65.02
C GLY A 446 -57.03 -19.03 -65.92
N VAL A 447 -58.08 -19.62 -65.34
CA VAL A 447 -59.27 -20.15 -66.04
C VAL A 447 -60.51 -19.35 -65.61
N ASP A 448 -60.98 -18.45 -66.50
CA ASP A 448 -62.22 -17.66 -66.33
C ASP A 448 -63.50 -18.47 -66.64
#